data_AF-A0A210QYN7-F1
#
_entry.id   AF-A0A210QYN7-F1
#
_cell.length_a   1.000
_cell.length_b   1.000
_cell.length_c   1.000
_cell.angle_alpha   90.00
_cell.angle_beta   90.00
_cell.angle_gamma   90.00
#
_symmetry.space_group_name_H-M   'P 1'
#
loop_
_entity.id
_entity.type
_entity.pdbx_description
1 polymer ?
#
loop_
_entity_poly.entity_id
_entity_poly.type
_entity_poly.pdbx_seq_one_letter_code
_entity_poly.pdbx_strand_id
1 'polypeptide(L)'
;MNTSDTNESPEEATAGRVSNSAYFTSYGDLGVHELMLKDKPRTLAYKGFIEKNSHLFKDKTVLDVGAGTGILSLFAASAGAKIVYAVEASGMASACEKIVEQNNLKDRIVVIHGRVESVDLPVNKVDIIISEWMGFYLFHESMLDSVIVARDRWLAPSGLMLPSVATLYMMPVSMDDYIWDHFQFWDNVYGYDLSPLKSTAMMNAIQQPVITTLSTDEQLAEPQTVVDLNLYETTLYDIEQMYAKLSYKILTDSTVHGFAAWFDVDFQGPAGTSPQNSCTSVTLSTAPGSSPTHWKQTVFFLPSAFSVQEGETITCKLELSQDQKNKRQYNISLEMVDKDEESEDDFDTGDDEESSNHPVPCTCGASRCQLITAIMDKYECEHAQLEQEAELVGVTAEREAANEMMGEEFSPNDL
;
A
#
# COMPACT_ATOMS: atom_id res chain seq x y z
N MET A 1 -4.00 -31.92 27.50
CA MET A 1 -2.94 -32.18 26.51
C MET A 1 -3.62 -32.36 25.17
N ASN A 2 -3.72 -31.29 24.40
CA ASN A 2 -4.13 -31.33 23.00
C ASN A 2 -3.44 -30.12 22.35
N THR A 3 -2.22 -30.36 21.86
CA THR A 3 -1.47 -29.42 21.04
C THR A 3 -1.97 -29.63 19.61
N SER A 4 -2.73 -28.68 19.09
CA SER A 4 -2.95 -28.55 17.65
C SER A 4 -1.67 -27.98 17.06
N ASP A 5 -0.75 -28.86 16.69
CA ASP A 5 0.44 -28.53 15.92
C ASP A 5 0.00 -28.10 14.51
N THR A 6 0.00 -26.79 14.26
CA THR A 6 0.04 -26.24 12.91
C THR A 6 1.39 -26.63 12.31
N ASN A 7 1.35 -27.57 11.38
CA ASN A 7 2.52 -28.16 10.74
C ASN A 7 3.08 -27.19 9.69
N GLU A 8 3.64 -26.05 10.12
CA GLU A 8 4.44 -25.17 9.25
C GLU A 8 5.73 -25.89 8.85
N SER A 9 6.09 -25.86 7.57
CA SER A 9 7.35 -26.46 7.13
C SER A 9 8.54 -25.67 7.69
N PRO A 10 9.70 -26.31 7.93
CA PRO A 10 10.88 -25.64 8.47
C PRO A 10 11.34 -24.44 7.62
N GLU A 11 11.12 -24.49 6.30
CA GLU A 11 11.45 -23.43 5.35
C GLU A 11 10.54 -22.20 5.50
N GLU A 12 9.23 -22.40 5.65
CA GLU A 12 8.25 -21.33 5.91
C GLU A 12 8.50 -20.65 7.26
N ALA A 13 8.79 -21.44 8.32
CA ALA A 13 9.15 -20.91 9.62
C ALA A 13 10.46 -20.10 9.58
N THR A 14 11.44 -20.49 8.76
CA THR A 14 12.66 -19.69 8.55
C THR A 14 12.41 -18.42 7.72
N ALA A 15 11.61 -18.47 6.66
CA ALA A 15 11.29 -17.30 5.83
C ALA A 15 10.54 -16.24 6.64
N GLY A 16 9.52 -16.64 7.41
CA GLY A 16 8.78 -15.76 8.32
C GLY A 16 9.66 -15.19 9.44
N ARG A 17 10.63 -15.96 9.96
CA ARG A 17 11.59 -15.45 10.97
C ARG A 17 12.58 -14.44 10.38
N VAL A 18 13.09 -14.67 9.18
CA VAL A 18 14.03 -13.76 8.49
C VAL A 18 13.35 -12.46 8.10
N SER A 19 12.13 -12.53 7.53
CA SER A 19 11.30 -11.35 7.20
C SER A 19 11.00 -10.50 8.44
N ASN A 20 10.60 -11.15 9.54
CA ASN A 20 10.36 -10.45 10.81
C ASN A 20 11.62 -9.82 11.40
N SER A 21 12.78 -10.49 11.31
CA SER A 21 14.04 -9.90 11.78
C SER A 21 14.42 -8.67 10.99
N ALA A 22 14.24 -8.68 9.66
CA ALA A 22 14.53 -7.55 8.80
C ALA A 22 13.61 -6.35 9.12
N TYR A 23 12.31 -6.60 9.32
CA TYR A 23 11.32 -5.59 9.71
C TYR A 23 11.69 -4.88 11.03
N PHE A 24 11.92 -5.61 12.12
CA PHE A 24 12.26 -4.96 13.39
C PHE A 24 13.65 -4.31 13.37
N THR A 25 14.55 -4.75 12.47
CA THR A 25 15.84 -4.11 12.25
C THR A 25 15.68 -2.76 11.57
N SER A 26 14.82 -2.65 10.55
CA SER A 26 14.56 -1.37 9.88
C SER A 26 13.91 -0.37 10.84
N TYR A 27 12.97 -0.81 11.68
CA TYR A 27 12.37 0.04 12.71
C TYR A 27 13.30 0.37 13.89
N GLY A 28 14.47 -0.25 13.98
CA GLY A 28 15.55 0.19 14.85
C GLY A 28 16.29 1.44 14.34
N ASP A 29 16.12 1.80 13.06
CA ASP A 29 16.76 2.95 12.43
C ASP A 29 16.04 4.26 12.81
N LEU A 30 16.80 5.22 13.31
CA LEU A 30 16.31 6.55 13.66
C LEU A 30 15.72 7.29 12.46
N GLY A 31 16.20 7.05 11.24
CA GLY A 31 15.71 7.71 10.02
C GLY A 31 14.21 7.48 9.78
N VAL A 32 13.72 6.26 10.07
CA VAL A 32 12.30 5.92 9.93
C VAL A 32 11.46 6.68 10.96
N HIS A 33 11.92 6.73 12.22
CA HIS A 33 11.24 7.48 13.29
C HIS A 33 11.27 8.99 13.07
N GLU A 34 12.35 9.53 12.52
CA GLU A 34 12.44 10.94 12.16
C GLU A 34 11.44 11.30 11.05
N LEU A 35 11.31 10.46 10.02
CA LEU A 35 10.32 10.62 8.96
C LEU A 35 8.90 10.65 9.55
N MET A 36 8.57 9.64 10.37
CA MET A 36 7.27 9.53 11.03
C MET A 36 6.98 10.75 11.93
N LEU A 37 7.94 11.21 12.74
CA LEU A 37 7.74 12.34 13.66
C LEU A 37 7.67 13.70 12.93
N LYS A 38 8.27 13.83 11.76
CA LYS A 38 8.14 15.03 10.91
C LYS A 38 6.81 15.09 10.17
N ASP A 39 6.12 13.96 10.01
CA ASP A 39 4.75 13.90 9.50
C ASP A 39 3.78 14.54 10.51
N LYS A 40 3.48 15.82 10.28
CA LYS A 40 2.60 16.62 11.13
C LYS A 40 1.14 16.15 11.04
N PRO A 41 0.53 15.96 9.85
CA PRO A 41 -0.85 15.47 9.79
C PRO A 41 -1.05 14.19 10.59
N ARG A 42 -0.16 13.20 10.43
CA ARG A 42 -0.15 11.97 11.23
C ARG A 42 -0.11 12.28 12.72
N THR A 43 0.96 12.91 13.18
CA THR A 43 1.24 13.07 14.62
C THR A 43 0.18 13.95 15.31
N LEU A 44 -0.31 14.98 14.61
CA LEU A 44 -1.31 15.90 15.13
C LEU A 44 -2.74 15.36 15.09
N ALA A 45 -3.06 14.38 14.24
CA ALA A 45 -4.36 13.70 14.31
C ALA A 45 -4.51 12.96 15.64
N TYR A 46 -3.52 12.12 16.00
CA TYR A 46 -3.48 11.45 17.31
C TYR A 46 -3.47 12.44 18.47
N LYS A 47 -2.54 13.40 18.45
CA LYS A 47 -2.43 14.42 19.50
C LYS A 47 -3.73 15.20 19.67
N GLY A 48 -4.31 15.64 18.56
CA GLY A 48 -5.52 16.45 18.52
C GLY A 48 -6.73 15.70 19.07
N PHE A 49 -6.88 14.41 18.72
CA PHE A 49 -7.93 13.58 19.29
C PHE A 49 -7.74 13.42 20.81
N ILE A 50 -6.53 13.07 21.24
CA ILE A 50 -6.20 12.86 22.66
C ILE A 50 -6.43 14.13 23.49
N GLU A 51 -5.96 15.29 23.02
CA GLU A 51 -6.10 16.56 23.75
C GLU A 51 -7.55 17.02 23.85
N LYS A 52 -8.30 16.98 22.75
CA LYS A 52 -9.73 17.36 22.71
C LYS A 52 -10.60 16.42 23.54
N ASN A 53 -10.18 15.16 23.69
CA ASN A 53 -10.91 14.13 24.40
C ASN A 53 -10.20 13.65 25.67
N SER A 54 -9.39 14.50 26.32
CA SER A 54 -8.61 14.13 27.52
C SER A 54 -9.45 13.53 28.65
N HIS A 55 -10.72 13.91 28.75
CA HIS A 55 -11.68 13.33 29.69
C HIS A 55 -11.92 11.82 29.47
N LEU A 56 -11.73 11.30 28.25
CA LEU A 56 -11.79 9.87 27.94
C LEU A 56 -10.52 9.13 28.38
N PHE A 57 -9.38 9.82 28.48
CA PHE A 57 -8.09 9.24 28.91
C PHE A 57 -7.86 9.33 30.40
N LYS A 58 -8.49 10.30 31.07
CA LYS A 58 -8.29 10.53 32.50
C LYS A 58 -8.56 9.27 33.32
N ASP A 59 -7.58 8.92 34.16
CA ASP A 59 -7.62 7.76 35.05
C ASP A 59 -7.74 6.40 34.34
N LYS A 60 -7.49 6.35 33.02
CA LYS A 60 -7.57 5.13 32.21
C LYS A 60 -6.26 4.37 32.07
N THR A 61 -6.38 3.08 31.81
CA THR A 61 -5.28 2.19 31.42
C THR A 61 -5.19 2.16 29.90
N VAL A 62 -4.04 2.54 29.34
CA VAL A 62 -3.83 2.63 27.89
C VAL A 62 -2.77 1.61 27.46
N LEU A 63 -2.97 0.96 26.32
CA LEU A 63 -1.97 0.16 25.62
C LEU A 63 -1.59 0.87 24.32
N ASP A 64 -0.30 1.15 24.15
CA ASP A 64 0.29 1.70 22.93
C ASP A 64 1.04 0.56 22.21
N VAL A 65 0.48 0.08 21.10
CA VAL A 65 1.00 -1.08 20.34
C VAL A 65 1.92 -0.60 19.23
N GLY A 66 3.19 -1.03 19.26
CA GLY A 66 4.22 -0.52 18.36
C GLY A 66 4.60 0.92 18.72
N ALA A 67 4.88 1.15 20.00
CA ALA A 67 5.04 2.49 20.54
C ALA A 67 6.19 3.30 19.90
N GLY A 68 7.17 2.63 19.28
CA GLY A 68 8.32 3.26 18.65
C GLY A 68 9.09 4.15 19.62
N THR A 69 9.09 5.45 19.37
CA THR A 69 9.70 6.47 20.27
C THR A 69 8.87 6.77 21.52
N GLY A 70 7.64 6.26 21.61
CA GLY A 70 6.70 6.49 22.70
C GLY A 70 5.89 7.78 22.59
N ILE A 71 5.90 8.46 21.44
CA ILE A 71 5.23 9.77 21.28
C ILE A 71 3.73 9.71 21.61
N LEU A 72 3.03 8.65 21.21
CA LEU A 72 1.60 8.47 21.49
C LEU A 72 1.37 8.20 22.99
N SER A 73 2.23 7.37 23.59
CA SER A 73 2.27 7.17 25.04
C SER A 73 2.46 8.47 25.83
N LEU A 74 3.34 9.37 25.38
CA LEU A 74 3.53 10.70 25.99
C LEU A 74 2.26 11.55 25.92
N PHE A 75 1.55 11.54 24.79
CA PHE A 75 0.28 12.26 24.65
C PHE A 75 -0.79 11.68 25.57
N ALA A 76 -0.96 10.36 25.61
CA ALA A 76 -1.93 9.69 26.47
C ALA A 76 -1.66 9.98 27.97
N ALA A 77 -0.40 9.90 28.40
CA ALA A 77 -0.03 10.27 29.77
C ALA A 77 -0.32 11.76 30.04
N SER A 78 0.02 12.66 29.12
CA SER A 78 -0.26 14.10 29.26
C SER A 78 -1.76 14.40 29.38
N ALA A 79 -2.61 13.60 28.73
CA ALA A 79 -4.07 13.72 28.79
C ALA A 79 -4.71 13.16 30.07
N GLY A 80 -3.93 12.57 30.97
CA GLY A 80 -4.43 12.09 32.27
C GLY A 80 -4.54 10.57 32.41
N ALA A 81 -4.03 9.77 31.47
CA ALA A 81 -3.98 8.31 31.60
C ALA A 81 -3.33 7.87 32.92
N LYS A 82 -4.01 6.99 33.68
CA LYS A 82 -3.47 6.47 34.94
C LYS A 82 -2.15 5.75 34.71
N ILE A 83 -2.11 4.91 33.69
CA ILE A 83 -0.92 4.18 33.26
C ILE A 83 -1.01 3.89 31.75
N VAL A 84 0.13 3.92 31.08
CA VAL A 84 0.30 3.54 29.68
C VAL A 84 1.31 2.41 29.60
N TYR A 85 0.93 1.31 28.95
CA TYR A 85 1.83 0.23 28.57
C TYR A 85 2.28 0.45 27.13
N ALA A 86 3.54 0.83 26.94
CA ALA A 86 4.14 1.09 25.64
C ALA A 86 4.86 -0.18 25.18
N VAL A 87 4.24 -0.96 24.29
CA VAL A 87 4.81 -2.21 23.76
C VAL A 87 5.55 -1.90 22.48
N GLU A 88 6.85 -2.19 22.44
CA GLU A 88 7.72 -1.93 21.29
C GLU A 88 8.65 -3.13 21.08
N ALA A 89 8.68 -3.68 19.87
CA ALA A 89 9.40 -4.92 19.58
C ALA A 89 10.82 -4.70 19.03
N SER A 90 11.11 -3.51 18.49
CA SER A 90 12.43 -3.14 17.97
C SER A 90 13.35 -2.60 19.06
N GLY A 91 14.62 -2.39 18.70
CA GLY A 91 15.60 -1.73 19.57
C GLY A 91 15.23 -0.31 20.03
N MET A 92 14.22 0.31 19.40
CA MET A 92 13.72 1.63 19.78
C MET A 92 13.13 1.66 21.20
N ALA A 93 12.71 0.51 21.75
CA ALA A 93 12.22 0.40 23.12
C ALA A 93 13.20 1.02 24.15
N SER A 94 14.52 0.80 23.97
CA SER A 94 15.54 1.39 24.85
C SER A 94 15.64 2.91 24.76
N ALA A 95 15.35 3.49 23.59
CA ALA A 95 15.28 4.94 23.42
C ALA A 95 13.97 5.50 24.00
N CYS A 96 12.85 4.80 23.79
CA CYS A 96 11.55 5.11 24.38
C CYS A 96 11.65 5.21 25.91
N GLU A 97 12.29 4.25 26.59
CA GLU A 97 12.52 4.29 28.05
C GLU A 97 13.25 5.56 28.50
N LYS A 98 14.30 5.95 27.78
CA LYS A 98 15.08 7.17 28.07
C LYS A 98 14.26 8.44 27.81
N ILE A 99 13.42 8.45 26.77
CA ILE A 99 12.52 9.57 26.47
C ILE A 99 11.49 9.72 27.59
N VAL A 100 10.87 8.62 28.03
CA VAL A 100 9.93 8.60 29.17
C VAL A 100 10.60 9.13 30.44
N GLU A 101 11.85 8.72 30.71
CA GLU A 101 12.66 9.23 31.81
C GLU A 101 12.85 10.74 31.74
N GLN A 102 13.35 11.21 30.60
CA GLN A 102 13.71 12.60 30.38
C GLN A 102 12.50 13.54 30.51
N ASN A 103 11.30 13.03 30.21
CA ASN A 103 10.04 13.76 30.34
C ASN A 103 9.35 13.58 31.70
N ASN A 104 9.99 12.92 32.67
CA ASN A 104 9.47 12.70 34.02
C ASN A 104 8.12 11.94 34.05
N LEU A 105 7.96 10.93 33.19
CA LEU A 105 6.71 10.16 33.07
C LEU A 105 6.88 8.67 33.44
N LYS A 106 7.98 8.30 34.10
CA LYS A 106 8.27 6.90 34.51
C LYS A 106 7.22 6.28 35.43
N ASP A 107 6.53 7.08 36.21
CA ASP A 107 5.46 6.67 37.11
C ASP A 107 4.15 6.35 36.37
N ARG A 108 4.05 6.75 35.10
CA ARG A 108 2.82 6.66 34.29
C ARG A 108 3.00 5.87 33.00
N ILE A 109 4.21 5.74 32.47
CA ILE A 109 4.48 4.98 31.24
C ILE A 109 5.44 3.85 31.56
N VAL A 110 5.02 2.62 31.26
CA VAL A 110 5.82 1.40 31.37
C VAL A 110 6.13 0.92 29.96
N VAL A 111 7.41 0.97 29.58
CA VAL A 111 7.86 0.42 28.29
C VAL A 111 8.09 -1.08 28.45
N ILE A 112 7.58 -1.85 27.50
CA ILE A 112 7.70 -3.30 27.44
C ILE A 112 8.35 -3.66 26.11
N HIS A 113 9.62 -4.06 26.17
CA HIS A 113 10.35 -4.49 24.98
C HIS A 113 9.92 -5.91 24.59
N GLY A 114 9.18 -6.03 23.49
CA GLY A 114 8.73 -7.31 22.97
C GLY A 114 7.61 -7.18 21.95
N ARG A 115 7.30 -8.29 21.28
CA ARG A 115 6.17 -8.39 20.36
C ARG A 115 4.87 -8.45 21.13
N VAL A 116 3.83 -7.76 20.67
CA VAL A 116 2.54 -7.69 21.36
C VAL A 116 1.89 -9.07 21.50
N GLU A 117 2.17 -9.99 20.58
CA GLU A 117 1.72 -11.38 20.63
C GLU A 117 2.41 -12.20 21.72
N SER A 118 3.62 -11.81 22.12
CA SER A 118 4.49 -12.58 23.03
C SER A 118 4.58 -12.03 24.44
N VAL A 119 4.22 -10.77 24.66
CA VAL A 119 4.27 -10.13 25.98
C VAL A 119 3.02 -10.46 26.80
N ASP A 120 3.15 -10.34 28.12
CA ASP A 120 2.03 -10.33 29.06
C ASP A 120 1.97 -8.97 29.75
N LEU A 121 0.78 -8.37 29.72
CA LEU A 121 0.53 -7.14 30.47
C LEU A 121 0.21 -7.48 31.94
N PRO A 122 0.62 -6.65 32.91
CA PRO A 122 0.30 -6.85 34.32
C PRO A 122 -1.17 -6.49 34.67
N VAL A 123 -2.06 -6.53 33.67
CA VAL A 123 -3.49 -6.23 33.75
C VAL A 123 -4.27 -7.21 32.88
N ASN A 124 -5.49 -7.55 33.29
CA ASN A 124 -6.35 -8.42 32.50
C ASN A 124 -6.91 -7.72 31.26
N LYS A 125 -7.27 -6.44 31.39
CA LYS A 125 -7.85 -5.62 30.33
C LYS A 125 -7.36 -4.17 30.44
N VAL A 126 -7.36 -3.46 29.31
CA VAL A 126 -7.09 -2.03 29.17
C VAL A 126 -8.35 -1.30 28.72
N ASP A 127 -8.45 -0.02 29.07
CA ASP A 127 -9.57 0.83 28.69
C ASP A 127 -9.42 1.36 27.25
N ILE A 128 -8.18 1.54 26.79
CA ILE A 128 -7.88 2.16 25.49
C ILE A 128 -6.72 1.39 24.84
N ILE A 129 -6.85 1.07 23.56
CA ILE A 129 -5.74 0.69 22.69
C ILE A 129 -5.51 1.84 21.71
N ILE A 130 -4.27 2.31 21.65
CA ILE A 130 -3.79 3.26 20.65
C ILE A 130 -2.69 2.58 19.86
N SER A 131 -2.70 2.71 18.54
CA SER A 131 -1.64 2.18 17.70
C SER A 131 -1.60 2.92 16.38
N GLU A 132 -0.40 3.22 15.91
CA GLU A 132 -0.17 3.69 14.56
C GLU A 132 0.41 2.52 13.76
N TRP A 133 -0.48 1.81 13.07
CA TRP A 133 -0.22 0.52 12.43
C TRP A 133 -0.30 0.58 10.91
N MET A 134 -0.79 1.70 10.36
CA MET A 134 -1.16 1.80 8.95
C MET A 134 0.08 1.80 8.06
N GLY A 135 0.09 0.92 7.06
CA GLY A 135 1.13 0.91 6.02
C GLY A 135 0.74 1.72 4.79
N PHE A 136 1.58 1.70 3.76
CA PHE A 136 1.16 2.08 2.40
C PHE A 136 -0.09 1.28 2.00
N TYR A 137 -0.97 1.91 1.21
CA TYR A 137 -2.29 1.37 0.85
C TYR A 137 -3.03 0.72 2.03
N LEU A 138 -2.85 1.26 3.25
CA LEU A 138 -3.36 0.78 4.54
C LEU A 138 -2.71 -0.51 5.09
N PHE A 139 -2.47 -1.52 4.24
CA PHE A 139 -2.16 -2.89 4.67
C PHE A 139 -0.69 -3.31 4.58
N HIS A 140 0.16 -2.52 3.91
CA HIS A 140 1.59 -2.83 3.81
C HIS A 140 2.21 -3.11 5.19
N GLU A 141 3.10 -4.10 5.29
CA GLU A 141 3.76 -4.60 6.52
C GLU A 141 2.85 -5.32 7.54
N SER A 142 1.54 -5.31 7.33
CA SER A 142 0.54 -6.15 8.04
C SER A 142 0.60 -6.04 9.56
N MET A 143 0.81 -4.82 10.07
CA MET A 143 0.81 -4.57 11.52
C MET A 143 -0.60 -4.62 12.13
N LEU A 144 -1.65 -4.52 11.32
CA LEU A 144 -3.04 -4.65 11.78
C LEU A 144 -3.29 -5.99 12.49
N ASP A 145 -2.65 -7.07 12.04
CA ASP A 145 -2.70 -8.39 12.67
C ASP A 145 -2.36 -8.32 14.17
N SER A 146 -1.26 -7.63 14.48
CA SER A 146 -0.77 -7.42 15.85
C SER A 146 -1.76 -6.58 16.69
N VAL A 147 -2.40 -5.59 16.07
CA VAL A 147 -3.40 -4.74 16.73
C VAL A 147 -4.69 -5.52 17.02
N ILE A 148 -5.13 -6.38 16.10
CA ILE A 148 -6.28 -7.28 16.30
C ILE A 148 -6.00 -8.25 17.45
N VAL A 149 -4.80 -8.86 17.49
CA VAL A 149 -4.40 -9.73 18.61
C VAL A 149 -4.39 -8.96 19.93
N ALA A 150 -3.90 -7.73 19.93
CA ALA A 150 -3.88 -6.88 21.13
C ALA A 150 -5.30 -6.55 21.62
N ARG A 151 -6.21 -6.22 20.69
CA ARG A 151 -7.62 -5.96 20.96
C ARG A 151 -8.29 -7.16 21.61
N ASP A 152 -8.19 -8.33 20.99
CA ASP A 152 -8.89 -9.53 21.44
C ASP A 152 -8.41 -9.98 22.83
N ARG A 153 -7.09 -9.87 23.06
CA ARG A 153 -6.49 -10.19 24.36
C ARG A 153 -6.86 -9.16 25.42
N TRP A 154 -6.64 -7.87 25.17
CA TRP A 154 -6.58 -6.87 26.23
C TRP A 154 -7.64 -5.78 26.18
N LEU A 155 -8.33 -5.51 25.07
CA LEU A 155 -9.35 -4.46 25.10
C LEU A 155 -10.55 -4.90 25.96
N ALA A 156 -10.98 -4.03 26.87
CA ALA A 156 -12.23 -4.21 27.60
C ALA A 156 -13.44 -4.10 26.65
N PRO A 157 -14.60 -4.73 26.94
CA PRO A 157 -15.78 -4.63 26.07
C PRO A 157 -16.29 -3.20 25.83
N SER A 158 -16.05 -2.28 26.77
CA SER A 158 -16.37 -0.85 26.65
C SER A 158 -15.14 0.00 26.32
N GLY A 159 -14.07 -0.63 25.84
CA GLY A 159 -12.79 0.01 25.57
C GLY A 159 -12.84 0.83 24.29
N LEU A 160 -11.84 1.70 24.13
CA LEU A 160 -11.68 2.59 22.98
C LEU A 160 -10.54 2.08 22.09
N MET A 161 -10.83 1.90 20.79
CA MET A 161 -9.82 1.63 19.75
C MET A 161 -9.48 2.92 19.04
N LEU A 162 -8.18 3.25 18.93
CA LEU A 162 -7.70 4.43 18.22
C LEU A 162 -6.58 4.07 17.23
N PRO A 163 -6.81 4.23 15.91
CA PRO A 163 -8.08 4.61 15.27
C PRO A 163 -9.19 3.56 15.50
N SER A 164 -10.44 3.93 15.21
CA SER A 164 -11.63 3.07 15.35
C SER A 164 -12.15 2.53 14.02
N VAL A 165 -11.99 3.31 12.95
CA VAL A 165 -12.40 2.93 11.58
C VAL A 165 -11.24 3.22 10.65
N ALA A 166 -11.04 2.35 9.66
CA ALA A 166 -10.06 2.55 8.60
C ALA A 166 -10.68 2.20 7.25
N THR A 167 -10.60 3.11 6.29
CA THR A 167 -11.22 2.96 4.98
C THR A 167 -10.16 3.13 3.89
N LEU A 168 -10.06 2.14 2.98
CA LEU A 168 -9.21 2.20 1.80
C LEU A 168 -10.05 2.66 0.61
N TYR A 169 -9.56 3.65 -0.11
CA TYR A 169 -10.18 4.19 -1.32
C TYR A 169 -9.31 3.92 -2.53
N MET A 170 -9.94 3.87 -3.70
CA MET A 170 -9.24 3.79 -4.98
C MET A 170 -9.96 4.60 -6.05
N MET A 171 -9.22 5.05 -7.06
CA MET A 171 -9.77 5.66 -8.28
C MET A 171 -8.82 5.48 -9.47
N PRO A 172 -9.31 5.53 -10.72
CA PRO A 172 -8.47 5.62 -11.91
C PRO A 172 -7.76 6.98 -11.97
N VAL A 173 -6.51 6.99 -12.44
CA VAL A 173 -5.67 8.18 -12.53
C VAL A 173 -5.01 8.33 -13.90
N SER A 174 -4.84 9.59 -14.32
CA SER A 174 -3.87 9.94 -15.37
C SER A 174 -2.56 10.36 -14.70
N MET A 175 -1.45 9.81 -15.17
CA MET A 175 -0.12 10.02 -14.62
C MET A 175 0.80 10.65 -15.67
N ASP A 176 0.27 11.50 -16.55
CA ASP A 176 0.99 12.09 -17.68
C ASP A 176 2.31 12.75 -17.25
N ASP A 177 2.29 13.58 -16.20
CA ASP A 177 3.48 14.27 -15.68
C ASP A 177 4.52 13.28 -15.13
N TYR A 178 4.07 12.27 -14.38
CA TYR A 178 4.96 11.21 -13.88
C TYR A 178 5.57 10.43 -15.05
N ILE A 179 4.76 10.11 -16.06
CA ILE A 179 5.21 9.35 -17.22
C ILE A 179 6.26 10.15 -18.01
N TRP A 180 6.03 11.46 -18.17
CA TRP A 180 6.98 12.37 -18.80
C TRP A 180 8.30 12.41 -18.02
N ASP A 181 8.25 12.65 -16.71
CA ASP A 181 9.43 12.83 -15.87
C ASP A 181 10.25 11.54 -15.70
N HIS A 182 9.59 10.38 -15.67
CA HIS A 182 10.24 9.09 -15.39
C HIS A 182 10.49 8.22 -16.62
N PHE A 183 9.75 8.39 -17.71
CA PHE A 183 9.92 7.60 -18.93
C PHE A 183 10.36 8.47 -20.11
N GLN A 184 9.74 9.62 -20.36
CA GLN A 184 10.11 10.45 -21.51
C GLN A 184 11.50 11.09 -21.38
N PHE A 185 11.96 11.28 -20.13
CA PHE A 185 13.35 11.66 -19.81
C PHE A 185 14.40 10.84 -20.59
N TRP A 186 14.17 9.54 -20.80
CA TRP A 186 15.14 8.65 -21.45
C TRP A 186 15.33 8.93 -22.94
N ASP A 187 14.42 9.63 -23.62
CA ASP A 187 14.58 9.97 -25.04
C ASP A 187 15.76 10.90 -25.31
N ASN A 188 16.11 11.72 -24.32
CA ASN A 188 17.17 12.71 -24.47
C ASN A 188 17.78 13.06 -23.11
N VAL A 189 18.72 12.25 -22.67
CA VAL A 189 19.50 12.48 -21.46
C VAL A 189 20.78 13.21 -21.84
N TYR A 190 20.76 14.55 -21.71
CA TYR A 190 21.90 15.43 -22.02
C TYR A 190 22.41 15.34 -23.48
N GLY A 191 21.51 15.13 -24.45
CA GLY A 191 21.83 15.01 -25.87
C GLY A 191 22.01 13.57 -26.36
N TYR A 192 21.85 12.58 -25.47
CA TYR A 192 21.97 11.16 -25.81
C TYR A 192 20.61 10.47 -25.70
N ASP A 193 20.33 9.61 -26.68
CA ASP A 193 19.14 8.75 -26.69
C ASP A 193 19.40 7.51 -25.82
N LEU A 194 18.68 7.43 -24.70
CA LEU A 194 18.68 6.30 -23.76
C LEU A 194 17.32 5.59 -23.77
N SER A 195 16.48 5.79 -24.80
CA SER A 195 15.15 5.21 -24.91
C SER A 195 15.08 3.67 -24.77
N PRO A 196 16.13 2.86 -25.05
CA PRO A 196 16.11 1.42 -24.73
C PRO A 196 15.90 1.10 -23.24
N LEU A 197 16.16 2.05 -22.33
CA LEU A 197 15.94 1.85 -20.89
C LEU A 197 14.47 2.05 -20.47
N LYS A 198 13.61 2.62 -21.33
CA LYS A 198 12.21 2.90 -21.02
C LYS A 198 11.42 1.64 -20.68
N SER A 199 11.60 0.58 -21.46
CA SER A 199 10.90 -0.70 -21.24
C SER A 199 11.25 -1.28 -19.87
N THR A 200 12.52 -1.22 -19.47
CA THR A 200 13.00 -1.66 -18.16
C THR A 200 12.44 -0.79 -17.05
N ALA A 201 12.46 0.53 -17.21
CA ALA A 201 11.89 1.46 -16.23
C ALA A 201 10.40 1.21 -16.03
N MET A 202 9.64 1.04 -17.11
CA MET A 202 8.19 0.81 -17.06
C MET A 202 7.87 -0.55 -16.46
N MET A 203 8.64 -1.60 -16.80
CA MET A 203 8.48 -2.92 -16.19
C MET A 203 8.67 -2.87 -14.67
N ASN A 204 9.64 -2.11 -14.18
CA ASN A 204 9.85 -1.92 -12.74
C ASN A 204 8.65 -1.20 -12.08
N ALA A 205 8.08 -0.19 -12.75
CA ALA A 205 6.92 0.55 -12.24
C ALA A 205 5.60 -0.26 -12.25
N ILE A 206 5.46 -1.24 -13.17
CA ILE A 206 4.30 -2.14 -13.22
C ILE A 206 4.44 -3.27 -12.20
N GLN A 207 5.67 -3.75 -11.94
CA GLN A 207 5.91 -4.88 -11.03
C GLN A 207 5.73 -4.52 -9.55
N GLN A 208 5.82 -3.24 -9.18
CA GLN A 208 5.69 -2.80 -7.80
C GLN A 208 4.85 -1.52 -7.72
N PRO A 209 3.99 -1.40 -6.70
CA PRO A 209 3.24 -0.17 -6.47
C PRO A 209 4.18 1.03 -6.28
N VAL A 210 3.83 2.15 -6.90
CA VAL A 210 4.62 3.38 -6.83
C VAL A 210 4.07 4.29 -5.74
N ILE A 211 4.94 4.70 -4.80
CA ILE A 211 4.57 5.63 -3.71
C ILE A 211 4.87 7.06 -4.12
N THR A 212 3.84 7.82 -4.47
CA THR A 212 3.97 9.20 -4.94
C THR A 212 2.86 10.10 -4.40
N THR A 213 3.09 11.42 -4.48
CA THR A 213 2.07 12.42 -4.13
C THR A 213 1.26 12.71 -5.37
N LEU A 214 -0.05 12.66 -5.24
CA LEU A 214 -0.99 12.95 -6.32
C LEU A 214 -1.61 14.34 -6.19
N SER A 215 -1.74 14.98 -7.34
CA SER A 215 -2.53 16.18 -7.59
C SER A 215 -4.01 15.84 -7.72
N THR A 216 -4.89 16.81 -7.46
CA THR A 216 -6.32 16.67 -7.76
C THR A 216 -6.61 16.65 -9.27
N ASP A 217 -5.67 17.10 -10.10
CA ASP A 217 -5.83 17.12 -11.56
C ASP A 217 -5.56 15.76 -12.20
N GLU A 218 -4.93 14.83 -11.46
CA GLU A 218 -4.65 13.46 -11.91
C GLU A 218 -5.86 12.52 -11.72
N GLN A 219 -6.94 13.00 -11.09
CA GLN A 219 -8.14 12.21 -10.80
C GLN A 219 -9.05 12.10 -12.03
N LEU A 220 -9.42 10.88 -12.41
CA LEU A 220 -10.31 10.66 -13.56
C LEU A 220 -11.76 10.36 -13.17
N ALA A 221 -12.00 10.01 -11.90
CA ALA A 221 -13.32 9.70 -11.37
C ALA A 221 -13.39 9.99 -9.87
N GLU A 222 -14.61 10.07 -9.34
CA GLU A 222 -14.84 10.07 -7.90
C GLU A 222 -14.31 8.76 -7.27
N PRO A 223 -13.64 8.82 -6.10
CA PRO A 223 -13.14 7.63 -5.44
C PRO A 223 -14.25 6.68 -5.00
N GLN A 224 -13.92 5.39 -4.96
CA GLN A 224 -14.77 4.36 -4.38
C GLN A 224 -14.06 3.65 -3.24
N THR A 225 -14.86 3.21 -2.27
CA THR A 225 -14.39 2.42 -1.14
C THR A 225 -14.03 1.01 -1.60
N VAL A 226 -12.80 0.61 -1.32
CA VAL A 226 -12.30 -0.75 -1.54
C VAL A 226 -12.55 -1.60 -0.30
N VAL A 227 -12.20 -1.07 0.87
CA VAL A 227 -12.36 -1.75 2.15
C VAL A 227 -12.81 -0.73 3.19
N ASP A 228 -13.75 -1.12 4.05
CA ASP A 228 -14.16 -0.34 5.22
C ASP A 228 -14.09 -1.22 6.47
N LEU A 229 -13.16 -0.90 7.38
CA LEU A 229 -12.86 -1.71 8.55
C LEU A 229 -13.38 -1.04 9.82
N ASN A 230 -14.34 -1.69 10.47
CA ASN A 230 -14.66 -1.42 11.87
C ASN A 230 -13.66 -2.17 12.78
N LEU A 231 -12.67 -1.46 13.32
CA LEU A 231 -11.57 -2.07 14.08
C LEU A 231 -12.00 -2.69 15.42
N TYR A 232 -13.24 -2.48 15.86
CA TYR A 232 -13.81 -3.22 16.98
C TYR A 232 -14.21 -4.66 16.62
N GLU A 233 -14.52 -4.92 15.35
CA GLU A 233 -15.15 -6.16 14.88
C GLU A 233 -14.27 -6.92 13.89
N THR A 234 -13.45 -6.23 13.09
CA THR A 234 -12.57 -6.83 12.08
C THR A 234 -11.72 -7.95 12.66
N THR A 235 -11.77 -9.13 12.04
CA THR A 235 -11.01 -10.31 12.42
C THR A 235 -9.78 -10.49 11.52
N LEU A 236 -8.88 -11.40 11.90
CA LEU A 236 -7.76 -11.79 11.04
C LEU A 236 -8.22 -12.42 9.72
N TYR A 237 -9.39 -13.09 9.73
CA TYR A 237 -9.96 -13.69 8.52
C TYR A 237 -10.43 -12.62 7.53
N ASP A 238 -11.04 -11.54 8.03
CA ASP A 238 -11.58 -10.46 7.19
C ASP A 238 -10.49 -9.72 6.41
N ILE A 239 -9.24 -9.75 6.89
CA ILE A 239 -8.10 -9.07 6.25
C ILE A 239 -7.16 -10.04 5.52
N GLU A 240 -7.39 -11.35 5.59
CA GLU A 240 -6.56 -12.34 4.90
C GLU A 240 -6.79 -12.26 3.38
N GLN A 241 -8.03 -12.07 2.94
CA GLN A 241 -8.42 -11.88 1.55
C GLN A 241 -9.59 -10.89 1.45
N MET A 242 -9.40 -9.82 0.68
CA MET A 242 -10.40 -8.77 0.49
C MET A 242 -10.66 -8.57 -1.00
N TYR A 243 -11.93 -8.43 -1.36
CA TYR A 243 -12.39 -8.29 -2.74
C TYR A 243 -13.25 -7.05 -2.90
N ALA A 244 -13.03 -6.29 -3.97
CA ALA A 244 -13.86 -5.14 -4.31
C ALA A 244 -14.14 -5.10 -5.82
N LYS A 245 -15.42 -5.04 -6.20
CA LYS A 245 -15.83 -4.70 -7.57
C LYS A 245 -16.14 -3.21 -7.62
N LEU A 246 -15.44 -2.49 -8.49
CA LEU A 246 -15.44 -1.03 -8.53
C LEU A 246 -15.87 -0.58 -9.92
N SER A 247 -16.67 0.47 -9.99
CA SER A 247 -17.23 0.99 -11.25
C SER A 247 -17.21 2.52 -11.27
N TYR A 248 -16.30 3.08 -12.06
CA TYR A 248 -15.99 4.50 -12.09
C TYR A 248 -16.57 5.16 -13.31
N LYS A 249 -17.34 6.24 -13.11
CA LYS A 249 -17.77 7.11 -14.21
C LYS A 249 -16.71 8.17 -14.46
N ILE A 250 -16.19 8.21 -15.68
CA ILE A 250 -15.13 9.14 -16.07
C ILE A 250 -15.66 10.57 -16.14
N LEU A 251 -14.93 11.49 -15.52
CA LEU A 251 -15.30 12.90 -15.38
C LEU A 251 -14.89 13.73 -16.60
N THR A 252 -13.82 13.35 -17.28
CA THR A 252 -13.26 14.09 -18.42
C THR A 252 -12.51 13.16 -19.37
N ASP A 253 -12.49 13.49 -20.67
CA ASP A 253 -11.64 12.81 -21.66
C ASP A 253 -10.18 12.78 -21.18
N SER A 254 -9.58 11.60 -21.13
CA SER A 254 -8.21 11.44 -20.62
C SER A 254 -7.59 10.08 -20.99
N THR A 255 -6.39 9.83 -20.47
CA THR A 255 -5.68 8.56 -20.57
C THR A 255 -5.55 7.93 -19.20
N VAL A 256 -6.04 6.69 -19.07
CA VAL A 256 -5.91 5.90 -17.84
C VAL A 256 -4.55 5.25 -17.83
N HIS A 257 -3.73 5.62 -16.86
CA HIS A 257 -2.39 5.05 -16.66
C HIS A 257 -2.39 3.97 -15.59
N GLY A 258 -3.32 4.05 -14.64
CA GLY A 258 -3.34 3.20 -13.47
C GLY A 258 -4.48 3.54 -12.53
N PHE A 259 -4.39 2.97 -11.34
CA PHE A 259 -5.30 3.26 -10.23
C PHE A 259 -4.49 3.73 -9.03
N ALA A 260 -4.97 4.77 -8.35
CA ALA A 260 -4.39 5.25 -7.13
C ALA A 260 -5.21 4.83 -5.93
N ALA A 261 -4.54 4.39 -4.86
CA ALA A 261 -5.14 4.07 -3.59
C ALA A 261 -4.55 4.90 -2.45
N TRP A 262 -5.41 5.21 -1.48
CA TRP A 262 -5.08 5.91 -0.24
C TRP A 262 -6.10 5.52 0.83
N PHE A 263 -5.84 5.90 2.07
CA PHE A 263 -6.72 5.58 3.18
C PHE A 263 -7.05 6.79 4.03
N ASP A 264 -8.20 6.69 4.69
CA ASP A 264 -8.57 7.53 5.82
C ASP A 264 -8.70 6.65 7.07
N VAL A 265 -8.32 7.18 8.22
CA VAL A 265 -8.62 6.57 9.52
C VAL A 265 -9.35 7.56 10.41
N ASP A 266 -10.41 7.09 11.05
CA ASP A 266 -11.22 7.88 11.96
C ASP A 266 -10.95 7.52 13.42
N PHE A 267 -10.84 8.55 14.23
CA PHE A 267 -10.79 8.50 15.67
C PHE A 267 -12.16 8.93 16.19
N GLN A 268 -12.97 7.96 16.63
CA GLN A 268 -14.32 8.20 17.14
C GLN A 268 -14.39 7.84 18.63
N GLY A 269 -15.25 8.55 19.37
CA GLY A 269 -15.55 8.20 20.76
C GLY A 269 -16.60 7.10 20.89
N PRO A 270 -16.93 6.69 22.13
CA PRO A 270 -17.98 5.72 22.38
C PRO A 270 -19.32 6.17 21.78
N ALA A 271 -20.04 5.26 21.11
CA ALA A 271 -21.35 5.55 20.54
C ALA A 271 -22.36 5.96 21.63
N GLY A 272 -23.14 7.02 21.39
CA GLY A 272 -24.27 7.42 22.26
C GLY A 272 -23.94 8.34 23.43
N THR A 273 -22.85 9.11 23.39
CA THR A 273 -22.55 10.09 24.45
C THR A 273 -23.58 11.23 24.52
N SER A 274 -24.08 11.51 25.72
CA SER A 274 -24.89 12.69 26.05
C SER A 274 -24.19 14.00 25.59
N PRO A 275 -24.92 15.07 25.22
CA PRO A 275 -24.34 16.35 24.80
C PRO A 275 -23.32 16.97 25.78
N GLN A 276 -23.34 16.54 27.05
CA GLN A 276 -22.43 16.99 28.11
C GLN A 276 -21.08 16.25 28.13
N ASN A 277 -20.97 15.12 27.41
CA ASN A 277 -19.75 14.33 27.22
C ASN A 277 -19.49 14.12 25.72
N SER A 278 -19.64 15.16 24.90
CA SER A 278 -19.47 15.01 23.45
C SER A 278 -18.01 14.68 23.10
N CYS A 279 -17.80 13.55 22.45
CA CYS A 279 -16.51 13.26 21.83
C CYS A 279 -16.34 14.09 20.55
N THR A 280 -15.16 14.67 20.35
CA THR A 280 -14.79 15.29 19.08
C THR A 280 -14.06 14.27 18.23
N SER A 281 -14.69 13.82 17.14
CA SER A 281 -14.05 12.95 16.17
C SER A 281 -12.94 13.68 15.41
N VAL A 282 -11.93 12.92 15.00
CA VAL A 282 -10.83 13.38 14.16
C VAL A 282 -10.65 12.37 13.03
N THR A 283 -10.34 12.85 11.83
CA THR A 283 -9.99 12.00 10.68
C THR A 283 -8.58 12.33 10.25
N LEU A 284 -7.76 11.29 10.06
CA LEU A 284 -6.48 11.39 9.38
C LEU A 284 -6.69 10.87 7.96
N SER A 285 -6.62 11.76 6.98
CA SER A 285 -6.74 11.42 5.57
C SER A 285 -5.39 11.44 4.88
N THR A 286 -5.16 10.45 4.01
CA THR A 286 -4.04 10.42 3.07
C THR A 286 -4.50 10.68 1.64
N ALA A 287 -5.69 11.24 1.42
CA ALA A 287 -6.22 11.52 0.10
C ALA A 287 -5.37 12.53 -0.69
N PRO A 288 -5.37 12.45 -2.03
CA PRO A 288 -4.91 13.54 -2.88
C PRO A 288 -5.64 14.85 -2.52
N GLY A 289 -4.91 15.97 -2.47
CA GLY A 289 -5.45 17.27 -2.04
C GLY A 289 -5.53 17.49 -0.52
N SER A 290 -5.39 16.44 0.31
CA SER A 290 -5.18 16.58 1.75
C SER A 290 -3.74 17.05 2.06
N SER A 291 -3.49 17.43 3.32
CA SER A 291 -2.12 17.76 3.75
C SER A 291 -1.19 16.54 3.55
N PRO A 292 -0.03 16.70 2.87
CA PRO A 292 0.83 15.56 2.57
C PRO A 292 1.31 14.81 3.81
N THR A 293 1.18 13.49 3.76
CA THR A 293 1.69 12.55 4.77
C THR A 293 2.90 11.80 4.21
N HIS A 294 3.64 11.09 5.06
CA HIS A 294 4.76 10.26 4.61
C HIS A 294 4.32 9.05 3.80
N TRP A 295 3.07 8.58 3.97
CA TRP A 295 2.48 7.51 3.16
C TRP A 295 2.23 7.93 1.72
N LYS A 296 1.96 9.23 1.49
CA LYS A 296 1.50 9.76 0.20
C LYS A 296 0.31 8.91 -0.31
N GLN A 297 0.29 8.60 -1.61
CA GLN A 297 -0.64 7.67 -2.23
C GLN A 297 0.13 6.55 -2.93
N THR A 298 -0.56 5.43 -3.17
CA THR A 298 -0.02 4.26 -3.85
C THR A 298 -0.63 4.14 -5.24
N VAL A 299 0.19 4.12 -6.28
CA VAL A 299 -0.25 3.99 -7.67
C VAL A 299 0.06 2.58 -8.19
N PHE A 300 -0.95 1.93 -8.74
CA PHE A 300 -0.86 0.66 -9.47
C PHE A 300 -0.92 0.96 -10.97
N PHE A 301 0.22 0.91 -11.65
CA PHE A 301 0.28 1.13 -13.09
C PHE A 301 -0.29 -0.07 -13.85
N LEU A 302 -1.03 0.22 -14.92
CA LEU A 302 -1.46 -0.80 -15.86
C LEU A 302 -0.32 -1.19 -16.81
N PRO A 303 -0.34 -2.40 -17.41
CA PRO A 303 0.66 -2.82 -18.37
C PRO A 303 0.76 -1.93 -19.62
N SER A 304 -0.37 -1.33 -20.00
CA SER A 304 -0.50 -0.34 -21.07
C SER A 304 -1.57 0.68 -20.68
N ALA A 305 -1.37 1.93 -21.09
CA ALA A 305 -2.34 3.00 -20.88
C ALA A 305 -3.40 2.98 -22.00
N PHE A 306 -4.62 3.41 -21.69
CA PHE A 306 -5.71 3.49 -22.68
C PHE A 306 -6.53 4.77 -22.53
N SER A 307 -7.06 5.27 -23.64
CA SER A 307 -7.88 6.49 -23.65
C SER A 307 -9.32 6.22 -23.28
N VAL A 308 -9.93 7.16 -22.56
CA VAL A 308 -11.33 7.14 -22.13
C VAL A 308 -12.00 8.49 -22.40
N GLN A 309 -13.31 8.46 -22.59
CA GLN A 309 -14.12 9.67 -22.79
C GLN A 309 -14.97 10.02 -21.56
N GLU A 310 -15.31 11.30 -21.42
CA GLU A 310 -16.25 11.78 -20.41
C GLU A 310 -17.56 10.97 -20.45
N GLY A 311 -17.97 10.48 -19.29
CA GLY A 311 -19.19 9.69 -19.14
C GLY A 311 -19.02 8.19 -19.44
N GLU A 312 -17.88 7.75 -19.98
CA GLU A 312 -17.55 6.32 -20.04
C GLU A 312 -17.44 5.74 -18.63
N THR A 313 -17.50 4.41 -18.54
CA THR A 313 -17.43 3.72 -17.25
C THR A 313 -16.37 2.66 -17.31
N ILE A 314 -15.46 2.73 -16.34
CA ILE A 314 -14.43 1.72 -16.11
C ILE A 314 -14.90 0.81 -14.99
N THR A 315 -14.92 -0.50 -15.24
CA THR A 315 -15.19 -1.49 -14.18
C THR A 315 -13.96 -2.35 -13.95
N CYS A 316 -13.62 -2.58 -12.69
CA CYS A 316 -12.52 -3.46 -12.30
C CYS A 316 -12.86 -4.26 -11.04
N LYS A 317 -12.16 -5.38 -10.87
CA LYS A 317 -12.13 -6.18 -9.64
C LYS A 317 -10.75 -6.01 -9.02
N LEU A 318 -10.69 -5.66 -7.74
CA LEU A 318 -9.48 -5.65 -6.94
C LEU A 318 -9.54 -6.80 -5.93
N GLU A 319 -8.46 -7.56 -5.84
CA GLU A 319 -8.20 -8.53 -4.79
C GLU A 319 -6.92 -8.15 -4.05
N LEU A 320 -7.02 -8.09 -2.72
CA LEU A 320 -5.89 -7.96 -1.81
C LEU A 320 -5.81 -9.24 -0.99
N SER A 321 -4.76 -10.03 -1.17
CA SER A 321 -4.57 -11.29 -0.45
C SER A 321 -3.24 -11.32 0.30
N GLN A 322 -3.30 -11.58 1.60
CA GLN A 322 -2.12 -11.70 2.44
C GLN A 322 -1.29 -12.92 2.00
N ASP A 323 0.02 -12.73 1.85
CA ASP A 323 0.89 -13.81 1.41
C ASP A 323 1.04 -14.89 2.48
N GLN A 324 0.84 -16.14 2.08
CA GLN A 324 0.84 -17.29 2.99
C GLN A 324 2.23 -17.63 3.54
N LYS A 325 3.31 -17.28 2.82
CA LYS A 325 4.70 -17.54 3.25
C LYS A 325 5.25 -16.38 4.06
N ASN A 326 4.92 -15.16 3.66
CA ASN A 326 5.34 -13.92 4.29
C ASN A 326 4.13 -13.03 4.58
N LYS A 327 3.48 -13.27 5.71
CA LYS A 327 2.29 -12.52 6.16
C LYS A 327 2.46 -11.00 6.28
N ARG A 328 3.66 -10.45 6.08
CA ARG A 328 3.90 -8.98 5.99
C ARG A 328 3.65 -8.40 4.61
N GLN A 329 3.38 -9.24 3.62
CA GLN A 329 3.18 -8.86 2.23
C GLN A 329 1.75 -9.17 1.81
N TYR A 330 1.23 -8.32 0.93
CA TYR A 330 -0.02 -8.54 0.24
C TYR A 330 0.26 -8.70 -1.25
N ASN A 331 -0.39 -9.68 -1.85
CA ASN A 331 -0.52 -9.81 -3.29
C ASN A 331 -1.73 -8.96 -3.72
N ILE A 332 -1.52 -8.14 -4.75
CA ILE A 332 -2.53 -7.21 -5.28
C ILE A 332 -2.85 -7.66 -6.69
N SER A 333 -4.09 -8.04 -6.94
CA SER A 333 -4.60 -8.37 -8.27
C SER A 333 -5.64 -7.34 -8.69
N LEU A 334 -5.47 -6.77 -9.87
CA LEU A 334 -6.39 -5.82 -10.46
C LEU A 334 -6.80 -6.31 -11.84
N GLU A 335 -8.07 -6.61 -12.01
CA GLU A 335 -8.66 -7.13 -13.24
C GLU A 335 -9.64 -6.12 -13.84
N MET A 336 -9.46 -5.78 -15.11
CA MET A 336 -10.41 -4.95 -15.84
C MET A 336 -11.54 -5.84 -16.39
N VAL A 337 -12.79 -5.47 -16.10
CA VAL A 337 -13.96 -6.26 -16.48
C VAL A 337 -14.96 -5.45 -17.28
N ASP A 338 -15.77 -6.13 -18.09
CA ASP A 338 -16.79 -5.49 -18.90
C ASP A 338 -18.02 -5.13 -18.04
N LYS A 339 -18.78 -4.14 -18.53
CA LYS A 339 -19.93 -3.56 -17.83
C LYS A 339 -21.05 -4.57 -17.55
N ASP A 340 -21.16 -5.58 -18.42
CA ASP A 340 -22.27 -6.55 -18.45
C ASP A 340 -22.03 -7.81 -17.59
N GLU A 341 -20.90 -7.92 -16.87
CA GLU A 341 -20.73 -8.96 -15.82
C GLU A 341 -21.54 -8.60 -14.54
N GLU A 342 -22.80 -8.24 -14.70
CA GLU A 342 -23.78 -8.08 -13.62
C GLU A 342 -24.56 -9.41 -13.44
N SER A 343 -23.97 -10.40 -12.78
CA SER A 343 -24.68 -11.48 -12.07
C SER A 343 -23.74 -12.04 -10.99
N GLU A 344 -24.05 -11.82 -9.72
CA GLU A 344 -24.70 -12.77 -8.78
C GLU A 344 -23.82 -14.01 -8.51
N ASP A 345 -23.20 -14.06 -7.33
CA ASP A 345 -22.90 -15.25 -6.51
C ASP A 345 -22.49 -16.60 -7.17
N ASP A 346 -21.89 -16.65 -8.36
CA ASP A 346 -21.34 -17.90 -8.91
C ASP A 346 -19.91 -18.14 -8.45
N PHE A 347 -19.80 -18.59 -7.20
CA PHE A 347 -18.75 -19.51 -6.78
C PHE A 347 -19.25 -20.94 -7.07
N ASP A 348 -19.54 -21.28 -8.34
CA ASP A 348 -19.80 -22.67 -8.73
C ASP A 348 -18.59 -23.31 -9.39
N THR A 349 -18.25 -24.47 -8.85
CA THR A 349 -17.34 -25.45 -9.41
C THR A 349 -18.00 -26.12 -10.61
N GLY A 350 -17.86 -25.54 -11.81
CA GLY A 350 -18.32 -26.20 -13.02
C GLY A 350 -18.10 -25.37 -14.26
N ASP A 351 -17.63 -26.02 -15.32
CA ASP A 351 -17.41 -25.48 -16.66
C ASP A 351 -18.63 -24.69 -17.18
N ASP A 352 -18.59 -23.36 -17.09
CA ASP A 352 -19.48 -22.46 -17.85
C ASP A 352 -18.66 -21.49 -18.72
N GLU A 353 -18.31 -21.99 -19.90
CA GLU A 353 -17.78 -21.24 -21.04
C GLU A 353 -18.85 -20.30 -21.62
N GLU A 354 -19.18 -19.18 -20.97
CA GLU A 354 -19.93 -18.11 -21.65
C GLU A 354 -19.69 -16.70 -21.07
N SER A 355 -18.43 -16.37 -20.72
CA SER A 355 -18.03 -14.94 -20.69
C SER A 355 -18.14 -14.41 -22.13
N SER A 356 -18.79 -13.27 -22.33
CA SER A 356 -18.99 -12.62 -23.63
C SER A 356 -17.82 -12.83 -24.59
N ASN A 357 -18.03 -13.62 -25.64
CA ASN A 357 -16.99 -14.06 -26.57
C ASN A 357 -16.59 -12.89 -27.49
N HIS A 358 -15.83 -11.92 -26.95
CA HIS A 358 -15.30 -10.79 -27.67
C HIS A 358 -14.11 -11.23 -28.53
N PRO A 359 -14.10 -10.96 -29.85
CA PRO A 359 -12.94 -11.25 -30.70
C PRO A 359 -11.71 -10.46 -30.23
N VAL A 360 -10.51 -11.01 -30.35
CA VAL A 360 -9.26 -10.31 -30.01
C VAL A 360 -8.52 -9.97 -31.31
N PRO A 361 -8.34 -8.68 -31.67
CA PRO A 361 -8.75 -7.47 -30.95
C PRO A 361 -10.25 -7.16 -31.09
N CYS A 362 -10.85 -6.58 -30.03
CA CYS A 362 -12.26 -6.17 -30.02
C CYS A 362 -12.39 -4.65 -30.15
N THR A 363 -13.43 -4.17 -30.81
CA THR A 363 -13.70 -2.73 -31.00
C THR A 363 -14.95 -2.24 -30.24
N CYS A 364 -15.43 -3.00 -29.26
CA CYS A 364 -16.66 -2.67 -28.52
C CYS A 364 -16.53 -1.44 -27.61
N GLY A 365 -15.32 -0.94 -27.37
CA GLY A 365 -15.06 0.22 -26.50
C GLY A 365 -15.13 -0.09 -25.01
N ALA A 366 -15.34 -1.36 -24.61
CA ALA A 366 -15.29 -1.73 -23.21
C ALA A 366 -13.86 -1.65 -22.65
N SER A 367 -13.69 -1.26 -21.39
CA SER A 367 -12.37 -0.95 -20.82
C SER A 367 -11.40 -2.13 -20.85
N ARG A 368 -11.90 -3.36 -20.64
CA ARG A 368 -11.09 -4.57 -20.80
C ARG A 368 -10.56 -4.71 -22.23
N CYS A 369 -11.45 -4.54 -23.21
CA CYS A 369 -11.08 -4.60 -24.62
C CYS A 369 -10.12 -3.48 -25.03
N GLN A 370 -10.32 -2.26 -24.54
CA GLN A 370 -9.41 -1.13 -24.76
C GLN A 370 -8.01 -1.42 -24.20
N LEU A 371 -7.90 -1.97 -22.99
CA LEU A 371 -6.62 -2.37 -22.41
C LEU A 371 -5.96 -3.50 -23.21
N ILE A 372 -6.72 -4.52 -23.63
CA ILE A 372 -6.19 -5.62 -24.47
C ILE A 372 -5.63 -5.06 -25.79
N THR A 373 -6.38 -4.19 -26.47
CA THR A 373 -5.90 -3.52 -27.69
C THR A 373 -4.63 -2.72 -27.42
N ALA A 374 -4.60 -1.92 -26.36
CA ALA A 374 -3.41 -1.14 -25.99
C ALA A 374 -2.18 -2.01 -25.66
N ILE A 375 -2.38 -3.21 -25.12
CA ILE A 375 -1.32 -4.19 -24.87
C ILE A 375 -0.83 -4.79 -26.20
N MET A 376 -1.75 -5.19 -27.08
CA MET A 376 -1.41 -5.75 -28.40
C MET A 376 -0.63 -4.75 -29.26
N ASP A 377 -1.11 -3.51 -29.36
CA ASP A 377 -0.47 -2.44 -30.13
C ASP A 377 0.95 -2.17 -29.63
N LYS A 378 1.15 -2.22 -28.30
CA LYS A 378 2.47 -2.09 -27.68
C LYS A 378 3.40 -3.25 -28.08
N TYR A 379 2.92 -4.50 -28.00
CA TYR A 379 3.71 -5.66 -28.41
C TYR A 379 4.07 -5.63 -29.90
N GLU A 380 3.15 -5.25 -30.78
CA GLU A 380 3.41 -5.11 -32.21
C GLU A 380 4.47 -4.03 -32.47
N CYS A 381 4.40 -2.88 -31.79
CA CYS A 381 5.42 -1.84 -31.91
C CYS A 381 6.80 -2.29 -31.40
N GLU A 382 6.85 -2.96 -30.24
CA GLU A 382 8.10 -3.49 -29.69
C GLU A 382 8.70 -4.56 -30.60
N HIS A 383 7.88 -5.44 -31.18
CA HIS A 383 8.33 -6.47 -32.12
C HIS A 383 8.84 -5.86 -33.43
N ALA A 384 8.14 -4.88 -33.98
CA ALA A 384 8.57 -4.17 -35.19
C ALA A 384 9.91 -3.45 -34.98
N GLN A 385 10.14 -2.86 -33.79
CA GLN A 385 11.43 -2.27 -33.44
C GLN A 385 12.55 -3.33 -33.38
N LEU A 386 12.30 -4.46 -32.72
CA LEU A 386 13.26 -5.56 -32.65
C LEU A 386 13.60 -6.14 -34.03
N GLU A 387 12.61 -6.27 -34.92
CA GLU A 387 12.85 -6.70 -36.31
C GLU A 387 13.71 -5.68 -37.06
N GLN A 388 13.43 -4.38 -36.91
CA GLN A 388 14.20 -3.32 -37.54
C GLN A 388 15.66 -3.29 -37.03
N GLU A 389 15.85 -3.46 -35.72
CA GLU A 389 17.17 -3.60 -35.10
C GLU A 389 17.91 -4.84 -35.59
N ALA A 390 17.22 -5.99 -35.70
CA ALA A 390 17.81 -7.23 -36.20
C ALA A 390 18.23 -7.11 -37.68
N GLU A 391 17.44 -6.45 -38.51
CA GLU A 391 17.79 -6.13 -39.90
C GLU A 391 19.02 -5.22 -39.97
N LEU A 392 19.09 -4.17 -39.14
CA LEU A 392 20.25 -3.28 -39.04
C LEU A 392 21.52 -4.04 -38.63
N VAL A 393 21.43 -4.92 -37.64
CA VAL A 393 22.55 -5.77 -37.20
C VAL A 393 22.96 -6.74 -38.31
N GLY A 394 22.01 -7.36 -39.01
CA GLY A 394 22.25 -8.22 -40.16
C GLY A 394 22.99 -7.49 -41.29
N VAL A 395 22.54 -6.28 -41.63
CA VAL A 395 23.18 -5.42 -42.65
C VAL A 395 24.59 -5.01 -42.23
N THR A 396 24.84 -4.72 -40.95
CA THR A 396 26.20 -4.45 -40.45
C THR A 396 27.10 -5.67 -40.52
N ALA A 397 26.61 -6.86 -40.15
CA ALA A 397 27.38 -8.11 -40.21
C ALA A 397 27.74 -8.50 -41.65
N GLU A 398 26.81 -8.34 -42.60
CA GLU A 398 27.07 -8.56 -44.03
C GLU A 398 28.08 -7.56 -44.60
N ARG A 399 28.04 -6.30 -44.14
CA ARG A 399 28.97 -5.25 -44.59
C ARG A 399 30.37 -5.41 -44.01
N GLU A 400 30.49 -5.89 -42.78
CA GLU A 400 31.76 -6.28 -42.17
C GLU A 400 32.36 -7.50 -42.88
N ALA A 401 31.56 -8.54 -43.14
CA ALA A 401 31.99 -9.70 -43.91
C ALA A 401 32.42 -9.32 -45.34
N ALA A 402 31.71 -8.41 -46.01
CA ALA A 402 32.08 -7.90 -47.32
C ALA A 402 33.38 -7.09 -47.30
N ASN A 403 33.64 -6.31 -46.24
CA ASN A 403 34.88 -5.56 -46.06
C ASN A 403 36.07 -6.48 -45.74
N GLU A 404 35.87 -7.56 -44.97
CA GLU A 404 36.91 -8.60 -44.79
C GLU A 404 37.20 -9.33 -46.11
N MET A 405 36.18 -9.63 -46.92
CA MET A 405 36.35 -10.24 -48.24
C MET A 405 36.99 -9.32 -49.29
N MET A 406 36.81 -7.99 -49.17
CA MET A 406 37.45 -7.01 -50.07
C MET A 406 38.77 -6.45 -49.54
N GLY A 407 39.20 -6.83 -48.33
CA GLY A 407 40.47 -6.42 -47.71
C GLY A 407 41.70 -7.23 -48.14
N GLU A 408 41.53 -8.31 -48.91
CA GLU A 408 42.64 -9.06 -49.51
C GLU A 408 43.06 -8.46 -50.88
N GLU A 409 43.50 -7.20 -50.89
CA GLU A 409 44.31 -6.68 -52.00
C GLU A 409 45.77 -7.10 -51.83
N PHE A 410 46.26 -7.86 -52.81
CA PHE A 410 47.63 -8.33 -52.97
C PHE A 410 48.69 -7.27 -52.64
N SER A 411 49.61 -7.63 -51.75
CA SER A 411 50.89 -6.92 -51.55
C SER A 411 51.72 -6.98 -52.85
N PRO A 412 52.10 -5.83 -53.45
CA PRO A 412 53.03 -5.82 -54.58
C PRO A 412 54.45 -5.92 -54.04
N ASN A 413 54.88 -7.13 -53.66
CA ASN A 413 56.29 -7.43 -53.42
C ASN A 413 56.71 -8.89 -53.67
N ASP A 414 55.89 -9.68 -54.35
CA ASP A 414 56.32 -10.96 -54.93
C ASP A 414 56.45 -10.82 -56.45
N LEU A 415 57.54 -10.17 -56.89
CA LEU A 415 58.26 -10.41 -58.16
C LEU A 415 59.70 -9.88 -58.09
#